data_AF-A0A1V0FYQ8-F1
#
_entry.id   AF-A0A1V0FYQ8-F1
#
_cell.length_a   1.000
_cell.length_b   1.000
_cell.length_c   1.000
_cell.angle_alpha   90.00
_cell.angle_beta   90.00
_cell.angle_gamma   90.00
#
_symmetry.space_group_name_H-M   'P 1'
#
loop_
_entity.id
_entity.type
_entity.pdbx_description
1 polymer ?
#
loop_
_entity_poly.entity_id
_entity_poly.type
_entity_poly.pdbx_seq_one_letter_code
_entity_poly.pdbx_strand_id
1 'polypeptide(L)'
;MTVYITTGTTSKTARGNQWQSAYHGLKEIETLTANLAVNATAAAERQTALQELINRIDNNKDELPTTTPESLVATLFPKPSHDKIAKFIGEVEETTLTTQIAGIKAATKLRDIMPGTQIGALTAALVIKMRQNIENLKKQQNNSARADNHVNADICTKIDDRKTCDDKPYCSYNETETDTNKKCQFNETKASKSGVPVAQAQTTGTETTTDKCKDKKKDD
;
A
#
# COMPACT_ATOMS: atom_id res chain seq x y z
N MET A 1 -20.16 -25.42 13.06
CA MET A 1 -21.42 -24.73 13.39
C MET A 1 -22.39 -25.02 12.25
N THR A 2 -23.29 -25.97 12.46
CA THR A 2 -24.17 -26.49 11.40
C THR A 2 -25.40 -25.59 11.33
N VAL A 3 -25.62 -24.94 10.20
CA VAL A 3 -26.84 -24.14 9.97
C VAL A 3 -27.93 -25.10 9.48
N TYR A 4 -28.97 -25.27 10.29
CA TYR A 4 -30.15 -26.02 9.90
C TYR A 4 -31.01 -25.16 8.98
N ILE A 5 -31.34 -25.68 7.80
CA ILE A 5 -32.33 -25.07 6.93
C ILE A 5 -33.69 -25.44 7.52
N THR A 6 -34.34 -24.48 8.18
CA THR A 6 -35.73 -24.64 8.59
C THR A 6 -36.60 -24.60 7.34
N THR A 7 -37.16 -25.74 6.98
CA THR A 7 -38.24 -25.81 6.00
C THR A 7 -39.39 -24.96 6.51
N GLY A 8 -39.67 -23.85 5.82
CA GLY A 8 -40.80 -22.99 6.14
C GLY A 8 -42.11 -23.77 5.97
N THR A 9 -42.76 -24.10 7.07
CA THR A 9 -44.09 -24.69 7.06
C THR A 9 -45.09 -23.60 6.70
N THR A 10 -45.63 -23.65 5.47
CA THR A 10 -46.75 -22.81 5.08
C THR A 10 -48.01 -23.31 5.78
N SER A 11 -48.37 -22.65 6.88
CA SER A 11 -49.72 -22.78 7.44
C SER A 11 -50.71 -22.25 6.40
N LYS A 12 -51.52 -23.15 5.82
CA LYS A 12 -52.64 -22.82 4.95
C LYS A 12 -53.68 -22.02 5.75
N THR A 13 -53.49 -20.71 5.87
CA THR A 13 -54.61 -19.81 6.10
C THR A 13 -55.41 -19.77 4.81
N ALA A 14 -56.73 -20.00 4.88
CA ALA A 14 -57.61 -19.91 3.72
C ALA A 14 -57.47 -18.51 3.07
N ARG A 15 -56.74 -18.43 1.97
CA ARG A 15 -56.57 -17.23 1.15
C ARG A 15 -57.11 -17.54 -0.23
N GLY A 16 -57.73 -16.55 -0.87
CA GLY A 16 -58.48 -16.69 -2.10
C GLY A 16 -57.67 -17.16 -3.31
N ASN A 17 -58.28 -17.02 -4.49
CA ASN A 17 -57.84 -17.71 -5.72
C ASN A 17 -56.33 -17.59 -5.98
N GLN A 18 -55.76 -18.57 -6.68
CA GLN A 18 -54.31 -18.72 -6.86
C GLN A 18 -53.61 -17.43 -7.38
N TRP A 19 -54.35 -16.57 -8.09
CA TRP A 19 -53.92 -15.26 -8.56
C TRP A 19 -53.66 -14.26 -7.44
N GLN A 20 -54.49 -14.23 -6.39
CA GLN A 20 -54.26 -13.39 -5.20
C GLN A 20 -53.00 -13.83 -4.44
N SER A 21 -52.78 -15.15 -4.32
CA SER A 21 -51.57 -15.68 -3.69
C SER A 21 -50.31 -15.33 -4.50
N ALA A 22 -50.37 -15.40 -5.84
CA ALA A 22 -49.27 -14.99 -6.71
C ALA A 22 -48.97 -13.49 -6.62
N TYR A 23 -50.00 -12.65 -6.57
CA TYR A 23 -49.85 -11.19 -6.41
C TYR A 23 -49.19 -10.83 -5.08
N HIS A 24 -49.61 -11.45 -3.97
CA HIS A 24 -48.99 -11.25 -2.67
C HIS A 24 -47.54 -11.75 -2.64
N GLY A 25 -47.25 -12.89 -3.28
CA GLY A 25 -45.87 -13.38 -3.43
C GLY A 25 -44.96 -12.41 -4.20
N LEU A 26 -45.44 -11.82 -5.29
CA LEU A 26 -44.69 -10.80 -6.03
C LEU A 26 -44.46 -9.53 -5.20
N LYS A 27 -45.47 -9.06 -4.47
CA LYS A 27 -45.35 -7.94 -3.51
C LYS A 27 -44.32 -8.22 -2.42
N GLU A 28 -44.30 -9.44 -1.87
CA GLU A 28 -43.30 -9.85 -0.87
C GLU A 28 -41.89 -9.88 -1.47
N ILE A 29 -41.71 -10.37 -2.71
CA ILE A 29 -40.43 -10.35 -3.42
C ILE A 29 -39.96 -8.91 -3.71
N GLU A 30 -40.85 -8.03 -4.18
CA GLU A 30 -40.56 -6.60 -4.37
C GLU A 30 -40.17 -5.92 -3.06
N THR A 31 -40.87 -6.25 -1.96
CA THR A 31 -40.57 -5.71 -0.63
C THR A 31 -39.23 -6.23 -0.11
N LEU A 32 -38.91 -7.51 -0.34
CA LEU A 32 -37.61 -8.10 0.01
C LEU A 32 -36.48 -7.52 -0.87
N THR A 33 -36.77 -7.16 -2.12
CA THR A 33 -35.83 -6.50 -3.03
C THR A 33 -35.60 -5.04 -2.66
N ALA A 34 -36.63 -4.36 -2.15
CA ALA A 34 -36.50 -3.03 -1.56
C ALA A 34 -35.77 -3.03 -0.20
N ASN A 35 -35.87 -4.14 0.55
CA ASN A 35 -35.19 -4.36 1.84
C ASN A 35 -33.80 -5.02 1.72
N LEU A 36 -33.42 -5.52 0.53
CA LEU A 36 -32.03 -5.78 0.22
C LEU A 36 -31.33 -4.45 0.41
N ALA A 37 -30.44 -4.37 1.40
CA ALA A 37 -29.68 -3.18 1.72
C ALA A 37 -28.86 -2.76 0.49
N VAL A 38 -29.46 -1.99 -0.40
CA VAL A 38 -28.76 -1.24 -1.42
C VAL A 38 -27.89 -0.26 -0.64
N ASN A 39 -26.59 -0.55 -0.58
CA ASN A 39 -25.60 0.42 -0.16
C ASN A 39 -25.64 1.55 -1.19
N ALA A 40 -26.58 2.48 -1.01
CA ALA A 40 -26.84 3.53 -1.97
C ALA A 40 -25.79 4.62 -1.78
N THR A 41 -24.89 4.73 -2.74
CA THR A 41 -23.93 5.84 -2.87
C THR A 41 -24.63 7.20 -2.91
N ALA A 42 -25.92 7.24 -3.28
CA ALA A 42 -26.70 8.45 -3.54
C ALA A 42 -26.87 9.36 -2.31
N ALA A 43 -26.69 8.82 -1.11
CA ALA A 43 -26.73 9.56 0.15
C ALA A 43 -25.46 9.37 0.99
N ALA A 44 -24.32 9.05 0.37
CA ALA A 44 -23.07 8.77 1.07
C ALA A 44 -22.70 9.84 2.11
N GLU A 45 -22.87 11.12 1.77
CA GLU A 45 -22.61 12.24 2.70
C GLU A 45 -23.53 12.26 3.93
N ARG A 46 -24.68 11.59 3.89
CA ARG A 46 -25.65 11.50 4.99
C ARG A 46 -25.54 10.20 5.78
N GLN A 47 -24.67 9.28 5.36
CA GLN A 47 -24.48 8.00 6.06
C GLN A 47 -23.57 8.19 7.26
N THR A 48 -24.14 8.18 8.47
CA THR A 48 -23.39 8.32 9.74
C THR A 48 -22.27 7.29 9.85
N ALA A 49 -22.56 6.02 9.53
CA ALA A 49 -21.56 4.95 9.59
C ALA A 49 -20.35 5.20 8.66
N LEU A 50 -20.58 5.78 7.48
CA LEU A 50 -19.50 6.14 6.56
C LEU A 50 -18.67 7.31 7.10
N GLN A 51 -19.34 8.32 7.67
CA GLN A 51 -18.63 9.44 8.29
C GLN A 51 -17.79 9.00 9.49
N GLU A 52 -18.33 8.12 10.35
CA GLU A 52 -17.61 7.56 11.51
C GLU A 52 -16.39 6.75 11.06
N LEU A 53 -16.54 5.93 10.02
CA LEU A 53 -15.45 5.14 9.47
C LEU A 53 -14.33 6.04 8.93
N ILE A 54 -14.67 7.08 8.16
CA ILE A 54 -13.70 8.02 7.62
C ILE A 54 -13.00 8.77 8.74
N ASN A 55 -13.73 9.22 9.77
CA ASN A 55 -13.13 9.90 10.91
C ASN A 55 -12.12 9.02 11.67
N ARG A 56 -12.40 7.72 11.80
CA ARG A 56 -11.49 6.77 12.43
C ARG A 56 -10.24 6.53 11.56
N ILE A 57 -10.40 6.39 10.26
CA ILE A 57 -9.29 6.08 9.34
C ILE A 57 -8.39 7.30 9.11
N ASP A 58 -8.98 8.46 8.83
CA ASP A 58 -8.26 9.66 8.38
C ASP A 58 -7.85 10.56 9.55
N ASN A 59 -8.74 10.75 10.53
CA ASN A 59 -8.50 11.63 11.68
C ASN A 59 -8.08 10.88 12.95
N ASN A 60 -8.07 9.53 12.95
CA ASN A 60 -7.79 8.70 14.13
C ASN A 60 -8.67 9.07 15.35
N LYS A 61 -9.96 9.32 15.10
CA LYS A 61 -10.93 9.74 16.12
C LYS A 61 -12.18 8.85 16.11
N ASP A 62 -12.62 8.48 17.31
CA ASP A 62 -13.77 7.58 17.49
C ASP A 62 -15.13 8.28 17.50
N GLU A 63 -15.14 9.58 17.78
CA GLU A 63 -16.35 10.40 17.85
C GLU A 63 -16.38 11.44 16.72
N LEU A 64 -17.55 11.61 16.11
CA LEU A 64 -17.75 12.60 15.06
C LEU A 64 -17.55 14.03 15.59
N PRO A 65 -16.98 14.95 14.78
CA PRO A 65 -16.81 16.33 15.19
C PRO A 65 -18.18 17.00 15.39
N THR A 66 -18.36 17.68 16.53
CA THR A 66 -19.62 18.33 16.90
C THR A 66 -20.00 19.53 16.03
N THR A 67 -19.04 20.11 15.29
CA THR A 67 -19.23 21.37 14.55
C THR A 67 -18.57 21.39 13.17
N THR A 68 -18.60 20.28 12.43
CA THR A 68 -18.12 20.31 11.03
C THR A 68 -19.25 20.76 10.08
N PRO A 69 -19.11 21.89 9.36
CA PRO A 69 -20.10 22.30 8.35
C PRO A 69 -19.97 21.49 7.05
N GLU A 70 -18.85 20.79 6.85
CA GLU A 70 -18.54 20.03 5.65
C GLU A 70 -18.48 18.52 5.94
N SER A 71 -19.07 17.73 5.05
CA SER A 71 -19.12 16.27 5.16
C SER A 71 -17.71 15.68 5.14
N LEU A 72 -17.37 14.83 6.11
CA LEU A 72 -16.11 14.06 6.11
C LEU A 72 -15.97 13.20 4.85
N VAL A 73 -17.07 12.80 4.21
CA VAL A 73 -17.01 12.06 2.94
C VAL A 73 -16.38 12.90 1.84
N ALA A 74 -16.58 14.21 1.85
CA ALA A 74 -16.05 15.11 0.82
C ALA A 74 -14.52 15.25 0.88
N THR A 75 -13.87 14.91 2.00
CA THR A 75 -12.40 14.95 2.12
C THR A 75 -11.74 13.85 1.30
N LEU A 76 -12.34 12.65 1.26
CA LEU A 76 -11.86 11.51 0.49
C LEU A 76 -12.49 11.42 -0.90
N PHE A 77 -13.75 11.83 -1.03
CA PHE A 77 -14.51 11.78 -2.29
C PHE A 77 -15.10 13.16 -2.59
N PRO A 78 -14.39 14.03 -3.32
CA PRO A 78 -14.86 15.38 -3.62
C PRO A 78 -16.21 15.39 -4.33
N LYS A 79 -16.98 16.47 -4.15
CA LYS A 79 -18.29 16.60 -4.78
C LYS A 79 -18.23 16.56 -6.32
N PRO A 80 -19.21 15.91 -6.99
CA PRO A 80 -20.32 15.14 -6.43
C PRO A 80 -19.87 13.77 -5.88
N SER A 81 -19.97 13.59 -4.57
CA SER A 81 -19.37 12.47 -3.83
C SER A 81 -19.95 11.12 -4.26
N HIS A 82 -21.24 11.09 -4.57
CA HIS A 82 -21.93 9.92 -5.16
C HIS A 82 -21.22 9.40 -6.41
N ASP A 83 -20.93 10.28 -7.37
CA ASP A 83 -20.37 9.88 -8.66
C ASP A 83 -18.92 9.44 -8.49
N LYS A 84 -18.17 10.09 -7.58
CA LYS A 84 -16.79 9.69 -7.27
C LYS A 84 -16.71 8.33 -6.60
N ILE A 85 -17.61 8.05 -5.65
CA ILE A 85 -17.68 6.75 -4.99
C ILE A 85 -18.11 5.68 -6.00
N ALA A 86 -19.14 5.94 -6.81
CA ALA A 86 -19.59 5.01 -7.84
C ALA A 86 -18.48 4.70 -8.86
N LYS A 87 -17.74 5.74 -9.30
CA LYS A 87 -16.59 5.58 -10.19
C LYS A 87 -15.49 4.74 -9.53
N PHE A 88 -15.14 5.03 -8.28
CA PHE A 88 -14.14 4.28 -7.53
C PHE A 88 -14.52 2.79 -7.41
N ILE A 89 -15.77 2.50 -7.03
CA ILE A 89 -16.26 1.11 -6.95
C ILE A 89 -16.17 0.43 -8.31
N GLY A 90 -16.59 1.11 -9.38
CA GLY A 90 -16.49 0.57 -10.75
C GLY A 90 -15.05 0.29 -11.18
N GLU A 91 -14.09 1.16 -10.83
CA GLU A 91 -12.66 0.94 -11.10
C GLU A 91 -12.12 -0.27 -10.32
N VAL A 92 -12.52 -0.43 -9.06
CA VAL A 92 -12.16 -1.60 -8.25
C VAL A 92 -12.75 -2.87 -8.86
N GLU A 93 -14.03 -2.86 -9.22
CA GLU A 93 -14.72 -3.99 -9.83
C GLU A 93 -14.10 -4.46 -11.15
N GLU A 94 -13.67 -3.52 -11.99
CA GLU A 94 -13.04 -3.78 -13.28
C GLU A 94 -11.54 -4.11 -13.17
N THR A 95 -10.94 -3.97 -12.00
CA THR A 95 -9.53 -4.31 -11.79
C THR A 95 -9.30 -5.81 -12.02
N THR A 96 -8.36 -6.12 -12.92
CA THR A 96 -7.97 -7.50 -13.21
C THR A 96 -6.78 -7.93 -12.36
N LEU A 97 -6.81 -9.17 -11.86
CA LEU A 97 -5.65 -9.77 -11.20
C LEU A 97 -4.49 -9.92 -12.19
N THR A 98 -3.32 -9.39 -11.86
CA THR A 98 -2.13 -9.51 -12.73
C THR A 98 -1.48 -10.89 -12.66
N THR A 99 -1.71 -11.61 -11.56
CA THR A 99 -1.12 -12.93 -11.30
C THR A 99 -2.15 -13.84 -10.66
N GLN A 100 -1.93 -15.14 -10.77
CA GLN A 100 -2.74 -16.11 -10.03
C GLN A 100 -2.54 -15.92 -8.52
N ILE A 101 -3.65 -15.89 -7.78
CA ILE A 101 -3.63 -15.72 -6.32
C ILE A 101 -4.85 -16.39 -5.69
N ALA A 102 -4.68 -17.03 -4.54
CA ALA A 102 -5.77 -17.73 -3.83
C ALA A 102 -6.56 -18.73 -4.70
N GLY A 103 -5.91 -19.37 -5.68
CA GLY A 103 -6.55 -20.28 -6.64
C GLY A 103 -7.33 -19.60 -7.77
N ILE A 104 -7.38 -18.26 -7.78
CA ILE A 104 -8.04 -17.44 -8.80
C ILE A 104 -7.05 -17.13 -9.91
N LYS A 105 -7.47 -17.33 -11.17
CA LYS A 105 -6.61 -17.14 -12.34
C LYS A 105 -6.25 -15.66 -12.54
N ALA A 106 -5.10 -15.44 -13.18
CA ALA A 106 -4.77 -14.11 -13.68
C ALA A 106 -5.80 -13.63 -14.72
N ALA A 107 -5.86 -12.32 -14.93
CA ALA A 107 -6.82 -11.62 -15.78
C ALA A 107 -8.31 -11.72 -15.35
N THR A 108 -8.63 -12.41 -14.25
CA THR A 108 -9.98 -12.38 -13.66
C THR A 108 -10.24 -11.00 -13.04
N LYS A 109 -11.39 -10.39 -13.35
CA LYS A 109 -11.84 -9.13 -12.76
C LYS A 109 -12.33 -9.34 -11.33
N LEU A 110 -12.18 -8.36 -10.46
CA LEU A 110 -12.65 -8.47 -9.06
C LEU A 110 -14.17 -8.72 -8.98
N ARG A 111 -14.95 -8.09 -9.87
CA ARG A 111 -16.41 -8.31 -9.95
C ARG A 111 -16.85 -9.75 -10.25
N ASP A 112 -15.98 -10.55 -10.86
CA ASP A 112 -16.32 -11.92 -11.28
C ASP A 112 -16.05 -12.95 -10.17
N ILE A 113 -15.54 -12.53 -9.02
CA ILE A 113 -15.16 -13.40 -7.90
C ILE A 113 -16.37 -13.55 -6.95
N MET A 114 -17.25 -14.51 -7.24
CA MET A 114 -18.59 -14.59 -6.63
C MET A 114 -18.83 -15.58 -5.45
N PRO A 115 -17.85 -16.31 -4.89
CA PRO A 115 -18.01 -16.90 -3.56
C PRO A 115 -17.34 -16.05 -2.47
N GLY A 116 -18.04 -15.76 -1.37
CA GLY A 116 -17.46 -15.04 -0.21
C GLY A 116 -16.19 -15.69 0.36
N THR A 117 -16.03 -17.00 0.20
CA THR A 117 -14.80 -17.73 0.57
C THR A 117 -13.62 -17.41 -0.34
N GLN A 118 -13.84 -17.18 -1.64
CA GLN A 118 -12.79 -16.75 -2.58
C GLN A 118 -12.36 -15.32 -2.30
N ILE A 119 -13.30 -14.41 -1.98
CA ILE A 119 -12.96 -13.04 -1.57
C ILE A 119 -12.14 -13.06 -0.27
N GLY A 120 -12.57 -13.84 0.73
CA GLY A 120 -11.82 -13.98 1.98
C GLY A 120 -10.39 -14.51 1.77
N ALA A 121 -10.24 -15.56 0.95
CA ALA A 121 -8.94 -16.12 0.61
C ALA A 121 -8.07 -15.15 -0.18
N LEU A 122 -8.66 -14.40 -1.13
CA LEU A 122 -7.97 -13.35 -1.89
C LEU A 122 -7.45 -12.25 -0.96
N THR A 123 -8.30 -11.72 -0.08
CA THR A 123 -7.93 -10.69 0.89
C THR A 123 -6.80 -11.17 1.79
N ALA A 124 -6.90 -12.37 2.34
CA ALA A 124 -5.84 -12.95 3.18
C ALA A 124 -4.51 -13.09 2.40
N ALA A 125 -4.56 -13.57 1.16
CA ALA A 125 -3.38 -13.72 0.32
C ALA A 125 -2.74 -12.35 -0.03
N LEU A 126 -3.55 -11.33 -0.31
CA LEU A 126 -3.08 -9.97 -0.57
C LEU A 126 -2.43 -9.36 0.67
N VAL A 127 -3.02 -9.51 1.86
CA VAL A 127 -2.44 -9.04 3.13
C VAL A 127 -1.09 -9.73 3.42
N ILE A 128 -0.97 -11.03 3.15
CA ILE A 128 0.29 -11.76 3.29
C ILE A 128 1.34 -11.21 2.30
N LYS A 129 0.98 -10.98 1.03
CA LYS A 129 1.89 -10.37 0.04
C LYS A 129 2.33 -8.96 0.46
N MET A 130 1.42 -8.14 0.98
CA MET A 130 1.76 -6.80 1.50
C MET A 130 2.78 -6.89 2.65
N ARG A 131 2.58 -7.82 3.60
CA ARG A 131 3.55 -8.07 4.68
C ARG A 131 4.93 -8.46 4.14
N GLN A 132 4.98 -9.38 3.17
CA GLN A 132 6.23 -9.81 2.54
C GLN A 132 6.94 -8.64 1.85
N ASN A 133 6.19 -7.80 1.13
CA ASN A 133 6.75 -6.62 0.48
C ASN A 133 7.31 -5.62 1.51
N ILE A 134 6.61 -5.39 2.62
CA ILE A 134 7.11 -4.54 3.72
C ILE A 134 8.43 -5.10 4.28
N GLU A 135 8.51 -6.40 4.55
CA GLU A 135 9.73 -7.02 5.05
C GLU A 135 10.89 -6.98 4.04
N ASN A 136 10.58 -7.12 2.74
CA ASN A 136 11.58 -6.97 1.68
C ASN A 136 12.09 -5.54 1.56
N LEU A 137 11.21 -4.54 1.65
CA LEU A 137 11.58 -3.12 1.64
C LEU A 137 12.45 -2.76 2.86
N LYS A 138 12.12 -3.28 4.05
CA LYS A 138 12.97 -3.11 5.26
C LYS A 138 14.36 -3.72 5.06
N LYS A 139 14.45 -4.92 4.48
CA LYS A 139 15.74 -5.56 4.16
C LYS A 139 16.54 -4.75 3.15
N GLN A 140 15.90 -4.23 2.11
CA GLN A 140 16.55 -3.36 1.13
C GLN A 140 17.07 -2.08 1.78
N GLN A 141 16.29 -1.43 2.64
CA GLN A 141 16.72 -0.25 3.39
C GLN A 141 17.95 -0.55 4.27
N ASN A 142 17.93 -1.68 5.00
CA ASN A 142 19.06 -2.10 5.83
C ASN A 142 20.31 -2.46 5.01
N ASN A 143 20.13 -3.09 3.85
CA ASN A 143 21.25 -3.42 2.96
C ASN A 143 21.84 -2.16 2.31
N SER A 144 21.03 -1.18 1.93
CA SER A 144 21.49 0.13 1.47
C SER A 144 22.31 0.82 2.56
N ALA A 145 21.79 0.88 3.80
CA ALA A 145 22.52 1.47 4.92
C ALA A 145 23.87 0.79 5.19
N ARG A 146 23.95 -0.54 5.02
CA ARG A 146 25.23 -1.27 5.13
C ARG A 146 26.19 -0.95 3.99
N ALA A 147 25.70 -0.85 2.75
CA ALA A 147 26.51 -0.46 1.61
C ALA A 147 27.04 0.97 1.77
N ASP A 148 26.18 1.89 2.21
CA ASP A 148 26.54 3.29 2.48
C ASP A 148 27.59 3.35 3.59
N ASN A 149 27.44 2.57 4.67
CA ASN A 149 28.44 2.48 5.74
C ASN A 149 29.78 1.94 5.24
N HIS A 150 29.79 0.97 4.33
CA HIS A 150 31.03 0.46 3.72
C HIS A 150 31.72 1.54 2.88
N VAL A 151 30.98 2.24 2.03
CA VAL A 151 31.51 3.36 1.22
C VAL A 151 32.04 4.47 2.13
N ASN A 152 31.33 4.78 3.23
CA ASN A 152 31.77 5.79 4.19
C ASN A 152 33.03 5.37 4.94
N ALA A 153 33.14 4.08 5.31
CA ALA A 153 34.37 3.54 5.88
C ALA A 153 35.55 3.62 4.92
N ASP A 154 35.33 3.34 3.63
CA ASP A 154 36.35 3.50 2.59
C ASP A 154 36.75 4.97 2.38
N ILE A 155 35.82 5.91 2.53
CA ILE A 155 36.12 7.35 2.47
C ILE A 155 36.92 7.79 3.70
N CYS A 156 36.49 7.41 4.91
CA CYS A 156 37.20 7.78 6.14
C CYS A 156 38.63 7.22 6.14
N THR A 157 38.83 5.97 5.74
CA THR A 157 40.17 5.33 5.75
C THR A 157 41.16 5.93 4.76
N LYS A 158 40.70 6.73 3.78
CA LYS A 158 41.55 7.47 2.82
C LYS A 158 41.92 8.88 3.30
N ILE A 159 41.42 9.32 4.46
CA ILE A 159 41.71 10.63 5.02
C ILE A 159 42.82 10.50 6.06
N ASP A 160 44.00 11.05 5.73
CA ASP A 160 45.16 11.04 6.63
C ASP A 160 45.22 12.28 7.55
N ASP A 161 44.58 13.38 7.13
CA ASP A 161 44.55 14.64 7.89
C ASP A 161 43.43 14.68 8.93
N ARG A 162 43.78 15.03 10.18
CA ARG A 162 42.84 15.09 11.31
C ARG A 162 41.72 16.10 11.08
N LYS A 163 42.04 17.29 10.58
CA LYS A 163 41.05 18.36 10.38
C LYS A 163 39.99 17.93 9.37
N THR A 164 40.43 17.37 8.25
CA THR A 164 39.57 16.84 7.19
C THR A 164 38.72 15.65 7.66
N CYS A 165 39.27 14.83 8.58
CA CYS A 165 38.55 13.72 9.19
C CYS A 165 37.40 14.19 10.09
N ASP A 166 37.68 15.14 10.97
CA ASP A 166 36.69 15.63 11.94
C ASP A 166 35.61 16.51 11.29
N ASP A 167 35.91 17.13 10.15
CA ASP A 167 34.94 17.84 9.30
C ASP A 167 33.90 16.90 8.65
N LYS A 168 34.16 15.59 8.56
CA LYS A 168 33.18 14.62 8.08
C LYS A 168 32.24 14.18 9.21
N PRO A 169 30.91 14.32 9.03
CA PRO A 169 29.95 14.02 10.09
C PRO A 169 29.86 12.51 10.44
N TYR A 170 30.44 11.64 9.61
CA TYR A 170 30.44 10.18 9.77
C TYR A 170 31.84 9.60 10.08
N CYS A 171 32.88 10.43 10.16
CA CYS A 171 34.23 9.98 10.51
C CYS A 171 34.70 10.52 11.87
N SER A 172 35.70 9.86 12.44
CA SER A 172 36.39 10.28 13.67
C SER A 172 37.86 9.92 13.59
N TYR A 173 38.73 10.85 14.00
CA TYR A 173 40.16 10.58 14.05
C TYR A 173 40.49 9.69 15.26
N ASN A 174 41.26 8.62 15.06
CA ASN A 174 41.67 7.74 16.15
C ASN A 174 42.96 8.28 16.80
N GLU A 175 42.82 8.90 17.96
CA GLU A 175 43.94 9.46 18.74
C GLU A 175 44.66 8.44 19.64
N THR A 176 44.07 7.24 19.80
CA THR A 176 44.55 6.21 20.75
C THR A 176 45.59 5.24 20.17
N GLU A 177 45.80 5.27 18.85
CA GLU A 177 46.82 4.48 18.15
C GLU A 177 48.19 5.19 18.12
N THR A 178 49.27 4.41 17.95
CA THR A 178 50.63 4.95 17.76
C THR A 178 50.71 5.85 16.52
N ASP A 179 51.59 6.86 16.51
CA ASP A 179 51.66 7.89 15.42
C ASP A 179 51.67 7.33 14.00
N THR A 180 52.22 6.14 13.80
CA THR A 180 52.28 5.44 12.50
C THR A 180 50.97 4.76 12.06
N ASN A 181 49.98 4.63 12.96
CA ASN A 181 48.68 4.00 12.74
C ASN A 181 47.49 4.97 12.96
N LYS A 182 47.75 6.23 13.30
CA LYS A 182 46.70 7.24 13.46
C LYS A 182 46.04 7.51 12.12
N LYS A 183 44.81 7.04 11.98
CA LYS A 183 44.00 7.20 10.77
C LYS A 183 42.57 7.56 11.11
N CYS A 184 41.92 8.18 10.15
CA CYS A 184 40.51 8.47 10.22
C CYS A 184 39.67 7.17 10.09
N GLN A 185 38.66 7.02 10.94
CA GLN A 185 37.81 5.83 10.98
C GLN A 185 36.33 6.21 10.93
N PHE A 186 35.51 5.34 10.35
CA PHE A 186 34.07 5.50 10.37
C PHE A 186 33.53 5.35 11.79
N ASN A 187 32.61 6.24 12.17
CA ASN A 187 31.99 6.23 13.49
C ASN A 187 30.46 6.16 13.34
N GLU A 188 29.91 4.98 13.59
CA GLU A 188 28.47 4.68 13.48
C GLU A 188 27.60 5.58 14.36
N THR A 189 28.10 5.98 15.53
CA THR A 189 27.34 6.85 16.45
C THR A 189 27.24 8.27 15.90
N LYS A 190 28.32 8.77 15.29
CA LYS A 190 28.36 10.07 14.62
C LYS A 190 27.48 10.07 13.36
N ALA A 191 27.56 9.02 12.54
CA ALA A 191 26.72 8.84 11.36
C ALA A 191 25.21 8.82 11.72
N SER A 192 24.83 8.05 12.74
CA SER A 192 23.43 7.92 13.18
C SER A 192 22.84 9.22 13.71
N LYS A 193 23.64 10.03 14.43
CA LYS A 193 23.20 11.34 14.97
C LYS A 193 23.06 12.42 13.90
N SER A 194 23.79 12.27 12.79
CA SER A 194 23.79 13.26 11.70
C SER A 194 22.55 13.14 10.81
N GLY A 195 21.84 12.00 10.86
CA GLY A 195 20.64 11.77 10.04
C GLY A 195 20.89 11.73 8.54
N VAL A 196 22.15 11.64 8.10
CA VAL A 196 22.55 11.68 6.69
C VAL A 196 22.56 10.25 6.13
N PRO A 197 21.67 9.87 5.20
CA PRO A 197 21.99 8.82 4.24
C PRO A 197 23.10 9.39 3.36
N VAL A 198 24.30 8.82 3.45
CA VAL A 198 25.45 9.38 2.73
C VAL A 198 25.31 9.10 1.24
N ALA A 199 25.59 10.13 0.46
CA ALA A 199 25.37 10.20 -0.97
C ALA A 199 26.02 9.03 -1.74
N GLN A 200 25.21 8.44 -2.61
CA GLN A 200 25.65 7.75 -3.82
C GLN A 200 26.72 8.61 -4.51
N ALA A 201 27.93 8.07 -4.66
CA ALA A 201 28.98 8.72 -5.42
C ALA A 201 28.48 8.96 -6.86
N GLN A 202 28.16 10.20 -7.20
CA GLN A 202 28.09 10.62 -8.58
C GLN A 202 29.52 10.67 -9.12
N THR A 203 29.91 9.63 -9.84
CA THR A 203 31.03 9.71 -10.79
C THR A 203 30.64 10.70 -11.90
N THR A 204 30.85 11.98 -11.65
CA THR A 204 30.88 13.02 -12.67
C THR A 204 32.31 13.49 -12.82
N GLY A 205 33.07 12.77 -13.65
CA GLY A 205 34.30 13.25 -14.26
C GLY A 205 34.06 13.37 -15.76
N THR A 206 33.64 14.55 -16.19
CA THR A 206 33.58 14.93 -17.60
C THR A 206 35.01 15.20 -18.08
N GLU A 207 35.49 14.51 -19.11
CA GLU A 207 35.87 15.14 -20.40
C GLU A 207 36.45 14.12 -21.41
N THR A 208 35.88 14.21 -22.60
CA THR A 208 36.28 13.70 -23.91
C THR A 208 37.78 13.58 -24.19
N THR A 209 38.21 12.40 -24.62
CA THR A 209 39.17 12.26 -25.72
C THR A 209 38.64 11.24 -26.73
N THR A 210 38.21 11.77 -27.86
CA THR A 210 37.94 11.05 -29.09
C THR A 210 39.24 10.44 -29.60
N ASP A 211 39.42 9.12 -29.47
CA ASP A 211 40.42 8.39 -30.24
C ASP A 211 39.81 7.21 -30.99
N LYS A 212 39.36 7.54 -32.21
CA LYS A 212 39.66 6.82 -33.45
C LYS A 212 39.64 5.29 -33.38
N CYS A 213 38.44 4.70 -33.41
CA CYS A 213 38.27 3.45 -34.14
C CYS A 213 38.25 3.75 -35.65
N LYS A 214 39.43 3.97 -36.23
CA LYS A 214 39.65 3.93 -37.68
C LYS A 214 40.92 3.13 -37.96
N ASP A 215 40.73 2.06 -38.72
CA ASP A 215 41.72 1.31 -39.49
C ASP A 215 42.88 0.62 -38.75
N LYS A 216 42.76 -0.70 -38.62
CA LYS A 216 43.86 -1.58 -39.06
C LYS A 216 43.31 -2.81 -39.78
N LYS A 217 43.55 -2.81 -41.09
CA LYS A 217 43.38 -3.88 -42.05
C LYS A 217 44.48 -4.93 -41.83
N LYS A 218 44.10 -6.22 -41.97
CA LYS A 218 44.85 -7.47 -42.31
C LYS A 218 46.30 -7.70 -41.84
N ASP A 219 46.51 -8.91 -41.29
CA ASP A 219 47.40 -10.02 -41.74
C ASP A 219 47.21 -11.14 -40.68
N ASP A 220 47.00 -12.45 -40.94
CA ASP A 220 47.14 -13.37 -42.08
C ASP A 220 45.81 -14.07 -42.42
#